data_AF-A0A167N458-F1
#
_entry.id   AF-A0A167N458-F1
#
_cell.length_a   1.000
_cell.length_b   1.000
_cell.length_c   1.000
_cell.angle_alpha   90.00
_cell.angle_beta   90.00
_cell.angle_gamma   90.00
#
_symmetry.space_group_name_H-M   'P 1'
#
loop_
_entity.id
_entity.type
_entity.pdbx_description
1 polymer ?
#
loop_
_entity_poly.entity_id
_entity_poly.type
_entity_poly.pdbx_seq_one_letter_code
_entity_poly.pdbx_strand_id
1 'polypeptide(L)'
;MSNKLFEQLYENSKLLVKPPSDRTLPLIERGLSQIHIESEQIAERVANKKIDPKVSSEAHYFLAHHGINSQKATQSIETLDTSKTFTPEINYNDTNVEDFLRREQEKIRKRVLEELGKA
;
A
#
# COMPACT_ATOMS: atom_id res chain seq x y z
N MET A 1 -22.43 7.53 -17.27
CA MET A 1 -21.75 8.85 -17.29
C MET A 1 -20.28 8.74 -16.85
N SER A 2 -19.49 7.74 -17.31
CA SER A 2 -18.07 7.60 -16.93
C SER A 2 -17.08 7.34 -18.08
N ASN A 3 -17.54 6.94 -19.28
CA ASN A 3 -16.63 6.65 -20.40
C ASN A 3 -15.92 7.88 -20.97
N LYS A 4 -16.59 9.04 -21.03
CA LYS A 4 -15.98 10.26 -21.59
C LYS A 4 -14.76 10.74 -20.79
N LEU A 5 -14.82 10.63 -19.46
CA LEU A 5 -13.71 11.00 -18.59
C LEU A 5 -12.51 10.06 -18.79
N PHE A 6 -12.79 8.76 -18.94
CA PHE A 6 -11.77 7.76 -19.20
C PHE A 6 -11.12 7.93 -20.58
N GLU A 7 -11.91 8.20 -21.62
CA GLU A 7 -11.40 8.52 -22.96
C GLU A 7 -10.53 9.79 -22.95
N GLN A 8 -10.94 10.83 -22.21
CA GLN A 8 -10.15 12.04 -22.05
C GLN A 8 -8.81 11.78 -21.33
N LEU A 9 -8.81 10.95 -20.28
CA LEU A 9 -7.58 10.56 -19.60
C LEU A 9 -6.66 9.75 -20.51
N TYR A 10 -7.22 8.86 -21.34
CA TYR A 10 -6.47 8.07 -22.31
C TYR A 10 -5.81 8.95 -23.38
N GLU A 11 -6.56 9.88 -23.98
CA GLU A 11 -6.02 10.81 -24.97
C GLU A 11 -4.98 11.76 -24.35
N ASN A 12 -5.22 12.25 -23.13
CA ASN A 12 -4.24 13.08 -22.41
C ASN A 12 -2.94 12.31 -22.11
N SER A 13 -3.05 11.02 -21.75
CA SER A 13 -1.89 10.16 -21.51
C SER A 13 -0.99 10.02 -22.75
N LYS A 14 -1.58 9.90 -23.95
CA LYS A 14 -0.82 9.86 -25.22
C LYS A 14 -0.04 11.15 -25.49
N LEU A 15 -0.61 12.30 -25.12
CA LEU A 15 0.01 13.61 -25.33
C LEU A 15 1.18 13.90 -24.37
N LEU A 16 1.20 13.26 -23.19
CA LEU A 16 2.28 13.40 -22.21
C LEU A 16 3.57 12.69 -22.64
N VAL A 17 3.49 11.75 -23.59
CA VAL A 17 4.64 11.00 -24.08
C VAL A 17 4.96 11.47 -25.49
N LYS A 18 5.83 12.49 -25.61
CA LYS A 18 6.47 12.78 -26.90
C LYS A 18 7.25 11.54 -27.33
N PRO A 19 7.05 11.01 -28.55
CA PRO A 19 7.90 9.93 -29.05
C PRO A 19 9.35 10.43 -29.03
N PRO A 20 10.30 9.58 -28.59
CA PRO A 20 11.70 9.97 -28.57
C PRO A 20 12.11 10.38 -29.98
N SER A 21 12.63 11.60 -30.13
CA SER A 21 13.14 12.10 -31.42
C SER A 21 14.34 11.30 -31.92
N ASP A 22 15.03 10.63 -30.99
CA ASP A 22 16.14 9.74 -31.27
C ASP A 22 15.68 8.28 -31.35
N ARG A 23 16.04 7.62 -32.45
CA ARG A 23 15.77 6.20 -32.76
C ARG A 23 16.46 5.20 -31.83
N THR A 24 17.11 5.67 -30.76
CA THR A 24 17.90 4.86 -29.82
C THR A 24 17.07 4.33 -28.66
N LEU A 25 15.88 4.89 -28.41
CA LEU A 25 14.99 4.43 -27.36
C LEU A 25 13.78 3.68 -27.95
N PRO A 26 13.43 2.51 -27.40
CA PRO A 26 12.25 1.78 -27.86
C PRO A 26 10.99 2.60 -27.62
N LEU A 27 10.11 2.63 -28.62
CA LEU A 27 8.80 3.24 -28.49
C LEU A 27 7.95 2.41 -27.53
N ILE A 28 7.61 2.98 -26.37
CA ILE A 28 6.76 2.29 -25.39
C ILE A 28 5.30 2.53 -25.78
N GLU A 29 4.67 1.53 -26.41
CA GLU A 29 3.24 1.55 -26.72
C GLU A 29 2.43 1.19 -25.46
N ARG A 30 2.06 2.21 -24.67
CA ARG A 30 1.28 2.03 -23.42
C ARG A 30 -0.22 1.94 -23.68
N GLY A 31 -0.64 1.03 -24.56
CA GLY A 31 -2.07 0.69 -24.75
C GLY A 31 -2.64 0.02 -23.50
N LEU A 32 -3.97 0.10 -23.28
CA LEU A 32 -4.59 -0.51 -22.09
C LEU A 32 -4.38 -2.03 -21.99
N SER A 33 -4.40 -2.71 -23.13
CA SER A 33 -4.08 -4.15 -23.21
C SER A 33 -2.63 -4.43 -22.81
N GLN A 34 -1.69 -3.61 -23.29
CA GLN A 34 -0.27 -3.74 -22.96
C GLN A 34 -0.01 -3.43 -21.48
N ILE A 35 -0.60 -2.36 -20.94
CA ILE A 35 -0.50 -2.02 -19.51
C ILE A 35 -1.05 -3.16 -18.66
N HIS A 36 -2.17 -3.76 -19.05
CA HIS A 36 -2.75 -4.88 -18.33
C HIS A 36 -1.81 -6.09 -18.32
N ILE A 37 -1.28 -6.49 -19.48
CA ILE A 37 -0.32 -7.60 -19.60
C ILE A 37 0.95 -7.34 -18.80
N GLU A 38 1.53 -6.14 -18.91
CA GLU A 38 2.75 -5.78 -18.16
C GLU A 38 2.48 -5.73 -16.65
N SER A 39 1.32 -5.22 -16.25
CA SER A 39 0.90 -5.19 -14.85
C SER A 39 0.75 -6.60 -14.27
N GLU A 40 0.14 -7.53 -15.01
CA GLU A 40 0.06 -8.94 -14.61
C GLU A 40 1.45 -9.58 -14.52
N GLN A 41 2.31 -9.37 -15.53
CA GLN A 41 3.68 -9.89 -15.51
C GLN A 41 4.51 -9.35 -14.33
N ILE A 42 4.35 -8.08 -13.98
CA ILE A 42 4.99 -7.49 -12.80
C ILE A 42 4.43 -8.11 -11.52
N ALA A 43 3.10 -8.21 -11.41
CA ALA A 43 2.44 -8.83 -10.26
C ALA A 43 2.90 -10.28 -10.06
N GLU A 44 3.00 -11.07 -11.13
CA GLU A 44 3.52 -12.44 -11.10
C GLU A 44 4.99 -12.48 -10.68
N ARG A 45 5.84 -11.60 -11.22
CA ARG A 45 7.27 -11.51 -10.82
C ARG A 45 7.42 -11.15 -9.35
N VAL A 46 6.56 -10.29 -8.82
CA VAL A 46 6.57 -9.87 -7.42
C VAL A 46 6.05 -10.99 -6.51
N ALA A 47 4.94 -11.64 -6.88
CA ALA A 47 4.34 -12.74 -6.12
C ALA A 47 5.25 -13.97 -6.08
N ASN A 48 5.95 -14.26 -7.18
CA ASN A 48 6.89 -15.37 -7.28
C ASN A 48 8.28 -15.07 -6.70
N LYS A 49 8.49 -13.85 -6.18
CA LYS A 49 9.72 -13.47 -5.48
C LYS A 49 9.76 -14.07 -4.08
N LYS A 50 9.81 -15.40 -3.98
CA LYS A 50 10.67 -16.00 -2.96
C LYS A 50 12.06 -15.46 -3.26
N ILE A 51 12.73 -14.87 -2.27
CA ILE A 51 14.03 -14.23 -2.43
C ILE A 51 15.00 -15.27 -3.00
N ASP A 52 15.14 -15.31 -4.32
CA ASP A 52 16.09 -16.17 -4.99
C ASP A 52 17.47 -15.58 -4.65
N PRO A 53 18.37 -16.36 -4.03
CA PRO A 53 19.70 -15.86 -3.66
C PRO A 53 20.47 -15.26 -4.84
N LYS A 54 20.20 -15.69 -6.09
CA LYS A 54 20.78 -15.06 -7.29
C LYS A 54 20.28 -13.63 -7.52
N VAL A 55 18.97 -13.40 -7.39
CA VAL A 55 18.36 -12.06 -7.53
C VAL A 55 18.86 -11.11 -6.44
N SER A 56 19.13 -11.63 -5.24
CA SER A 56 19.77 -10.85 -4.16
C SER A 56 21.19 -10.41 -4.54
N SER A 57 21.99 -11.33 -5.11
CA SER A 57 23.39 -11.02 -5.48
C SER A 57 23.50 -9.99 -6.61
N GLU A 58 22.64 -10.08 -7.63
CA GLU A 58 22.62 -9.14 -8.74
C GLU A 58 22.13 -7.75 -8.29
N ALA A 59 21.12 -7.69 -7.42
CA ALA A 59 20.68 -6.44 -6.81
C ALA A 59 21.79 -5.78 -5.98
N HIS A 60 22.53 -6.55 -5.17
CA HIS A 60 23.68 -6.04 -4.43
C HIS A 60 24.77 -5.48 -5.36
N TYR A 61 25.06 -6.17 -6.46
CA TYR A 61 26.01 -5.72 -7.47
C TYR A 61 25.58 -4.39 -8.11
N PHE A 62 24.32 -4.29 -8.55
CA PHE A 62 23.80 -3.05 -9.13
C PHE A 62 23.80 -1.89 -8.14
N LEU A 63 23.42 -2.11 -6.89
CA LEU A 63 23.45 -1.09 -5.86
C LEU A 63 24.89 -0.62 -5.60
N ALA A 64 25.84 -1.55 -5.45
CA ALA A 64 27.25 -1.21 -5.26
C ALA A 64 27.84 -0.44 -6.45
N HIS A 65 27.48 -0.81 -7.69
CA HIS A 65 27.89 -0.11 -8.90
C HIS A 65 27.44 1.35 -8.92
N HIS A 66 26.27 1.65 -8.37
CA HIS A 66 25.75 3.01 -8.24
C HIS A 66 26.17 3.70 -6.93
N GLY A 67 27.15 3.13 -6.20
CA GLY A 67 27.69 3.68 -4.96
C GLY A 67 26.85 3.43 -3.71
N ILE A 68 25.79 2.63 -3.80
CA ILE A 68 24.92 2.28 -2.69
C ILE A 68 25.43 1.00 -2.03
N ASN A 69 25.97 1.12 -0.83
CA ASN A 69 26.33 -0.04 -0.02
C ASN A 69 25.09 -0.57 0.71
N SER A 70 24.46 -1.59 0.13
CA SER A 70 23.27 -2.23 0.70
C SER A 70 23.51 -2.84 2.07
N GLN A 71 24.70 -3.42 2.33
CA GLN A 71 25.02 -4.01 3.65
C GLN A 71 25.03 -2.96 4.75
N LYS A 72 25.67 -1.81 4.49
CA LYS A 72 25.70 -0.67 5.40
C LYS A 72 24.30 -0.07 5.61
N ALA A 73 23.51 0.03 4.54
CA ALA A 73 22.13 0.52 4.63
C ALA A 73 21.25 -0.41 5.48
N THR A 74 21.35 -1.73 5.28
CA THR A 74 20.62 -2.72 6.09
C THR A 74 21.05 -2.66 7.55
N GLN A 75 22.35 -2.60 7.85
CA GLN A 75 22.85 -2.47 9.22
C GLN A 75 22.32 -1.20 9.91
N SER A 76 22.26 -0.08 9.20
CA SER A 76 21.68 1.17 9.75
C SER A 76 20.19 1.05 10.04
N ILE A 77 19.45 0.28 9.23
CA ILE A 77 18.01 0.04 9.44
C ILE A 77 17.80 -0.92 10.63
N GLU A 78 18.59 -1.99 10.73
CA GLU A 78 18.52 -2.96 11.84
C GLU A 78 18.87 -2.33 13.19
N THR A 79 19.78 -1.35 13.19
CA THR A 79 20.19 -0.62 14.39
C THR A 79 19.36 0.62 14.67
N LEU A 80 18.37 0.93 13.82
CA LEU A 80 17.49 2.08 14.00
C LEU A 80 16.52 1.82 15.16
N ASP A 81 16.80 2.45 16.30
CA ASP A 81 15.91 2.44 17.45
C ASP A 81 14.68 3.33 17.21
N THR A 82 13.54 2.69 16.90
CA THR A 82 12.25 3.37 16.66
C THR A 82 11.45 3.62 17.93
N SER A 83 11.94 3.19 19.11
CA SER A 83 11.23 3.30 20.39
C SER A 83 10.88 4.74 20.79
N LYS A 84 11.59 5.73 20.25
CA LYS A 84 11.38 7.16 20.51
C LYS A 84 10.66 7.90 19.38
N THR A 85 10.48 7.25 18.23
CA THR A 85 9.87 7.89 17.04
C THR A 85 8.35 7.82 17.08
N PHE A 86 7.80 6.84 17.79
CA PHE A 86 6.37 6.65 17.95
C PHE A 86 6.04 6.64 19.44
N THR A 87 5.04 7.41 19.86
CA THR A 87 4.41 7.21 21.16
C THR A 87 3.57 5.93 21.07
N PRO A 88 3.88 4.87 21.84
CA PRO A 88 3.01 3.69 21.87
C PRO A 88 1.60 4.13 22.27
N GLU A 89 0.59 3.80 21.46
CA GLU A 89 -0.78 3.92 21.92
C GLU A 89 -0.91 3.05 23.16
N ILE A 90 -1.22 3.68 24.29
CA ILE A 90 -1.46 2.98 25.55
C ILE A 90 -2.73 2.16 25.33
N ASN A 91 -2.57 0.87 25.05
CA ASN A 91 -3.71 -0.04 25.02
C ASN A 91 -4.15 -0.26 26.47
N TYR A 92 -5.28 0.36 26.84
CA TYR A 92 -5.88 0.19 28.17
C TYR A 92 -6.51 -1.20 28.27
N ASN A 93 -5.68 -2.21 28.57
CA ASN A 93 -6.10 -3.61 28.77
C ASN A 93 -7.10 -3.79 29.92
N ASP A 94 -7.23 -2.83 30.82
CA ASP A 94 -8.18 -2.88 31.96
C ASP A 94 -9.55 -2.27 31.63
N THR A 95 -9.79 -1.96 30.35
CA THR A 95 -11.13 -1.53 29.92
C THR A 95 -12.05 -2.75 29.93
N ASN A 96 -12.80 -2.94 31.02
CA ASN A 96 -13.81 -3.99 31.12
C ASN A 96 -14.99 -3.68 30.18
N VAL A 97 -14.84 -4.09 28.92
CA VAL A 97 -15.84 -3.92 27.85
C VAL A 97 -17.16 -4.60 28.22
N GLU A 98 -17.10 -5.74 28.92
CA GLU A 98 -18.27 -6.52 29.30
C GLU A 98 -19.18 -5.76 30.28
N ASP A 99 -18.58 -5.12 31.29
CA ASP A 99 -19.31 -4.30 32.25
C ASP A 99 -19.96 -3.08 31.58
N PHE A 100 -19.28 -2.47 30.61
CA PHE A 100 -19.83 -1.38 29.83
C PHE A 100 -21.04 -1.82 28.99
N LEU A 101 -20.90 -2.93 28.26
CA LEU A 101 -21.98 -3.48 27.42
C LEU A 101 -23.21 -3.86 28.25
N ARG A 102 -23.01 -4.50 29.40
CA ARG A 102 -24.08 -4.84 30.33
C ARG A 102 -24.82 -3.60 30.84
N ARG A 103 -24.09 -2.55 31.22
CA ARG A 103 -24.70 -1.28 31.65
C ARG A 103 -25.48 -0.61 30.53
N GLU A 104 -24.97 -0.61 29.30
CA GLU A 104 -25.69 -0.05 28.15
C GLU A 104 -26.97 -0.83 27.84
N GLN A 105 -26.93 -2.16 27.90
CA GLN A 105 -28.13 -2.99 27.75
C GLN A 105 -29.19 -2.69 28.82
N GLU A 106 -28.79 -2.55 30.09
CA GLU A 106 -29.73 -2.18 31.17
C GLU A 106 -30.34 -0.79 30.97
N LYS A 107 -29.56 0.20 30.49
CA LYS A 107 -30.09 1.54 30.16
C LYS A 107 -31.08 1.49 29.01
N ILE A 108 -30.80 0.70 27.97
CA ILE A 108 -31.72 0.53 26.84
C ILE A 108 -33.02 -0.11 27.32
N ARG A 109 -32.94 -1.17 28.14
CA ARG A 109 -34.13 -1.83 28.71
C ARG A 109 -34.98 -0.86 29.54
N LYS A 110 -34.35 -0.07 30.41
CA LYS A 110 -35.06 0.95 31.20
C LYS A 110 -35.74 1.98 30.32
N ARG A 111 -35.06 2.48 29.28
CA ARG A 111 -35.66 3.40 28.30
C ARG A 111 -36.88 2.78 27.62
N VAL A 112 -36.79 1.53 27.15
CA VAL A 112 -37.92 0.85 26.51
C VAL A 112 -39.11 0.71 27.47
N LEU A 113 -38.87 0.39 28.74
CA LEU A 113 -39.94 0.30 29.75
C LEU A 113 -40.55 1.67 30.07
N GLU A 114 -39.76 2.73 30.15
CA GLU A 114 -40.26 4.09 30.37
C GLU A 114 -41.10 4.60 29.19
N GLU A 115 -40.72 4.27 27.94
CA GLU A 115 -41.50 4.59 26.75
C GLU A 115 -42.81 3.80 26.69
N LEU A 116 -42.79 2.51 27.07
CA LEU A 116 -44.01 1.68 27.13
C LEU A 116 -44.95 2.05 28.30
N GLY A 117 -44.41 2.63 29.38
CA GLY A 117 -45.21 3.11 30.52
C GLY A 117 -45.77 4.52 30.35
N LYS A 118 -45.37 5.25 29.28
CA LYS A 118 -45.90 6.56 28.90
C LYS A 118 -46.89 6.50 27.71
N ALA A 119 -47.10 5.31 27.13
CA ALA A 119 -48.14 5.01 26.15
C ALA A 119 -49.39 4.46 26.84
#